data_AF-A0A0P1H8E1-F1
#
_entry.id   AF-A0A0P1H8E1-F1
#
_cell.length_a   1.000
_cell.length_b   1.000
_cell.length_c   1.000
_cell.angle_alpha   90.00
_cell.angle_beta   90.00
_cell.angle_gamma   90.00
#
_symmetry.space_group_name_H-M   'P 1'
#
loop_
_entity.id
_entity.type
_entity.pdbx_description
1 polymer ?
#
loop_
_entity_poly.entity_id
_entity_poly.type
_entity_poly.pdbx_seq_one_letter_code
_entity_poly.pdbx_strand_id
1 'polypeptide(L)'
;MRFSRFLTAAAVAALVAAPAAANPLSRILAKSGLTPQDTNLMRRAEQALLAEGGSGQRARWNNPDSGAQGEVRVAGKEGDCLLLQHQAYLKDSQDAKQVRRKFCPSGGDWLLSQ
;
A
#
# COMPACT_ATOMS: atom_id res chain seq x y z
N MET A 1 -58.59 -28.87 -3.42
CA MET A 1 -57.47 -28.16 -2.76
C MET A 1 -56.46 -27.77 -3.84
N ARG A 2 -56.39 -26.48 -4.20
CA ARG A 2 -55.45 -25.92 -5.20
C ARG A 2 -54.26 -25.36 -4.45
N PHE A 3 -53.08 -25.99 -4.58
CA PHE A 3 -51.85 -25.48 -3.99
C PHE A 3 -51.15 -24.54 -4.98
N SER A 4 -51.33 -23.23 -4.80
CA SER A 4 -50.53 -22.22 -5.49
C SER A 4 -49.10 -22.23 -4.94
N ARG A 5 -48.14 -22.62 -5.77
CA ARG A 5 -46.71 -22.50 -5.49
C ARG A 5 -46.26 -21.08 -5.81
N PHE A 6 -46.04 -20.28 -4.77
CA PHE A 6 -45.38 -18.99 -4.89
C PHE A 6 -43.88 -19.22 -5.14
N LEU A 7 -43.39 -18.83 -6.31
CA LEU A 7 -41.97 -18.78 -6.66
C LEU A 7 -41.33 -17.56 -5.98
N THR A 8 -40.55 -17.79 -4.94
CA THR A 8 -39.73 -16.75 -4.30
C THR A 8 -38.36 -16.71 -4.98
N ALA A 9 -38.11 -15.70 -5.81
CA ALA A 9 -36.81 -15.46 -6.42
C ALA A 9 -35.87 -14.82 -5.37
N ALA A 10 -34.87 -15.56 -4.91
CA ALA A 10 -33.82 -15.04 -4.06
C ALA A 10 -32.82 -14.23 -4.91
N ALA A 11 -32.81 -12.92 -4.75
CA ALA A 11 -31.81 -12.04 -5.34
C ALA A 11 -30.47 -12.25 -4.62
N VAL A 12 -29.53 -12.92 -5.29
CA VAL A 12 -28.15 -13.06 -4.80
C VAL A 12 -27.43 -11.76 -5.11
N ALA A 13 -27.25 -10.90 -4.10
CA ALA A 13 -26.38 -9.75 -4.19
C ALA A 13 -24.93 -10.23 -4.34
N ALA A 14 -24.44 -10.25 -5.58
CA ALA A 14 -23.03 -10.48 -5.86
C ALA A 14 -22.23 -9.29 -5.30
N LEU A 15 -21.66 -9.46 -4.11
CA LEU A 15 -20.60 -8.61 -3.60
C LEU A 15 -19.43 -8.68 -4.58
N VAL A 16 -19.32 -7.66 -5.42
CA VAL A 16 -18.16 -7.47 -6.29
C VAL A 16 -17.00 -7.14 -5.36
N ALA A 17 -16.26 -8.16 -4.94
CA ALA A 17 -14.98 -7.97 -4.27
C ALA A 17 -14.09 -7.24 -5.28
N ALA A 18 -13.89 -5.93 -5.06
CA ALA A 18 -12.97 -5.15 -5.86
C ALA A 18 -11.62 -5.89 -5.87
N PRO A 19 -11.01 -6.11 -7.05
CA PRO A 19 -9.73 -6.77 -7.11
C PRO A 19 -8.76 -5.91 -6.29
N ALA A 20 -8.20 -6.49 -5.22
CA ALA A 20 -7.08 -5.90 -4.51
C ALA A 20 -6.03 -5.55 -5.57
N ALA A 21 -5.87 -4.25 -5.84
CA ALA A 21 -5.03 -3.78 -6.93
C ALA A 21 -3.66 -4.45 -6.83
N ALA A 22 -3.34 -5.31 -7.79
CA ALA A 22 -2.11 -6.10 -7.76
C ALA A 22 -0.92 -5.17 -7.50
N ASN A 23 -0.21 -5.47 -6.41
CA ASN A 23 0.64 -4.56 -5.65
C ASN A 23 1.60 -3.73 -6.55
N PRO A 24 1.30 -2.44 -6.84
CA PRO A 24 2.11 -1.64 -7.75
C PRO A 24 3.52 -1.42 -7.20
N LEU A 25 3.67 -1.34 -5.88
CA LEU A 25 4.97 -1.22 -5.21
C LEU A 25 5.85 -2.45 -5.48
N SER A 26 5.31 -3.67 -5.32
CA SER A 26 6.06 -4.91 -5.57
C SER A 26 6.45 -5.04 -7.05
N ARG A 27 5.64 -4.53 -7.99
CA ARG A 27 6.00 -4.51 -9.41
C ARG A 27 7.11 -3.49 -9.72
N ILE A 28 7.03 -2.29 -9.16
CA ILE A 28 8.08 -1.27 -9.30
C ILE A 28 9.41 -1.78 -8.73
N LEU A 29 9.34 -2.54 -7.65
CA LEU A 29 10.51 -3.07 -6.95
C LEU A 29 10.88 -4.51 -7.37
N ALA A 30 10.23 -5.11 -8.37
CA ALA A 30 10.47 -6.51 -8.75
C ALA A 30 11.93 -6.79 -9.17
N LYS A 31 12.63 -5.79 -9.70
CA LYS A 31 14.04 -5.87 -10.10
C LYS A 31 15.01 -5.35 -9.04
N SER A 32 14.50 -4.98 -7.86
CA SER A 32 15.29 -4.34 -6.80
C SER A 32 16.10 -5.32 -5.95
N GLY A 33 15.80 -6.62 -6.02
CA GLY A 33 16.33 -7.65 -5.13
C GLY A 33 15.62 -7.76 -3.78
N LEU A 34 14.63 -6.90 -3.51
CA LEU A 34 13.80 -6.98 -2.30
C LEU A 34 12.86 -8.19 -2.35
N THR A 35 12.72 -8.86 -1.22
CA THR A 35 11.75 -9.95 -1.05
C THR A 35 10.32 -9.39 -0.92
N PRO A 36 9.28 -10.22 -1.13
CA PRO A 36 7.91 -9.82 -0.84
C PRO A 36 7.70 -9.32 0.61
N GLN A 37 8.39 -9.93 1.59
CA GLN A 37 8.31 -9.52 2.99
C GLN A 37 8.91 -8.11 3.21
N ASP A 38 10.01 -7.78 2.55
CA ASP A 38 10.60 -6.44 2.60
C ASP A 38 9.62 -5.38 2.09
N THR A 39 8.97 -5.65 0.95
CA THR A 39 7.97 -4.73 0.38
C THR A 39 6.73 -4.59 1.28
N ASN A 40 6.37 -5.64 2.02
CA ASN A 40 5.30 -5.58 3.02
C ASN A 40 5.67 -4.73 4.23
N LEU A 41 6.90 -4.84 4.74
CA LEU A 41 7.39 -4.03 5.85
C LEU A 41 7.48 -2.55 5.46
N MET A 42 7.99 -2.26 4.26
CA MET A 42 7.98 -0.92 3.68
C MET A 42 6.56 -0.34 3.58
N ARG A 43 5.58 -1.13 3.11
CA ARG A 43 4.18 -0.71 3.05
C ARG A 43 3.58 -0.46 4.44
N ARG A 44 3.94 -1.23 5.47
CA ARG A 44 3.49 -0.96 6.84
C ARG A 44 4.01 0.40 7.34
N ALA A 45 5.26 0.71 7.05
CA ALA A 45 5.83 2.03 7.36
C ALA A 45 5.11 3.17 6.60
N GLU A 46 4.77 2.95 5.33
CA GLU A 46 3.92 3.88 4.55
C GLU A 46 2.56 4.10 5.22
N GLN A 47 1.85 3.03 5.59
CA GLN A 47 0.52 3.11 6.20
C GLN A 47 0.55 3.80 7.57
N ALA A 48 1.60 3.61 8.37
CA ALA A 48 1.78 4.34 9.62
C ALA A 48 1.83 5.86 9.38
N LEU A 49 2.57 6.31 8.37
CA LEU A 49 2.61 7.74 8.02
C LEU A 49 1.27 8.28 7.53
N LEU A 50 0.55 7.50 6.73
CA LEU A 50 -0.77 7.91 6.22
C LEU A 50 -1.82 7.98 7.35
N ALA A 51 -1.78 7.06 8.31
CA ALA A 51 -2.67 7.08 9.47
C ALA A 51 -2.47 8.34 10.34
N GLU A 52 -1.26 8.87 10.38
CA GLU A 52 -0.93 10.14 11.05
C GLU A 52 -1.21 11.38 10.17
N GLY A 53 -1.87 11.21 9.02
CA GLY A 53 -2.15 12.30 8.07
C GLY A 53 -0.88 12.90 7.46
N GLY A 54 0.21 12.14 7.42
CA GLY A 54 1.52 12.62 6.98
C GLY A 54 2.20 13.59 7.94
N SER A 55 1.76 13.66 9.21
CA SER A 55 2.46 14.44 10.24
C SER A 55 3.75 13.75 10.72
N GLY A 56 3.82 12.42 10.65
CA GLY A 56 5.06 11.67 10.78
C GLY A 56 6.04 12.03 9.66
N GLN A 57 7.20 12.59 10.00
CA GLN A 57 8.19 12.97 8.99
C GLN A 57 8.81 11.75 8.30
N ARG A 58 8.97 10.64 9.03
CA ARG A 58 9.50 9.37 8.53
C ARG A 58 9.03 8.18 9.36
N ALA A 59 8.97 7.01 8.73
CA ALA A 59 8.78 5.71 9.37
C ALA A 59 9.86 4.75 8.87
N ARG A 60 10.62 4.16 9.80
CA ARG A 60 11.69 3.20 9.49
C ARG A 60 11.17 1.78 9.57
N TRP A 61 11.80 0.89 8.82
CA TRP A 61 11.55 -0.55 8.87
C TRP A 61 12.84 -1.31 8.62
N ASN A 62 12.91 -2.52 9.16
CA ASN A 62 13.99 -3.46 8.93
C ASN A 62 13.41 -4.88 8.81
N ASN A 63 14.06 -5.72 8.03
CA ASN A 63 13.77 -7.14 7.95
C ASN A 63 15.00 -7.92 8.47
N PRO A 64 14.93 -8.53 9.66
CA PRO A 64 16.04 -9.32 10.19
C PRO A 64 16.33 -10.58 9.37
N ASP A 65 15.34 -11.11 8.64
CA ASP A 65 15.47 -12.37 7.88
C ASP A 65 16.29 -12.18 6.60
N SER A 66 16.03 -11.09 5.87
CA SER A 66 16.74 -10.75 4.63
C SER A 66 17.94 -9.82 4.85
N GLY A 67 17.98 -9.15 6.00
CA GLY A 67 18.92 -8.06 6.29
C GLY A 67 18.61 -6.74 5.56
N ALA A 68 17.50 -6.68 4.81
CA ALA A 68 17.08 -5.45 4.16
C ALA A 68 16.52 -4.44 5.17
N GLN A 69 16.70 -3.16 4.89
CA GLN A 69 16.21 -2.08 5.75
C GLN A 69 15.86 -0.84 4.94
N GLY A 70 15.13 0.07 5.54
CA GLY A 70 14.78 1.30 4.85
C GLY A 70 13.85 2.20 5.63
N GLU A 71 13.26 3.11 4.88
CA GLU A 71 12.30 4.05 5.40
C GLU A 71 11.33 4.56 4.36
N VAL A 72 10.23 5.11 4.87
CA VAL A 72 9.31 5.96 4.13
C VAL A 72 9.35 7.33 4.79
N ARG A 73 9.37 8.41 4.01
CA ARG A 73 9.36 9.78 4.52
C ARG A 73 8.45 10.68 3.71
N VAL A 74 7.92 11.71 4.34
CA VAL A 74 7.17 12.76 3.64
C VAL A 74 8.17 13.63 2.88
N ALA A 75 8.10 13.58 1.55
CA ALA A 75 8.94 14.37 0.66
C ALA A 75 8.32 15.74 0.32
N GLY A 76 7.02 15.90 0.53
CA GLY A 76 6.32 17.15 0.29
C GLY A 76 4.81 16.96 0.18
N LYS A 77 4.13 18.04 -0.22
CA LYS A 77 2.70 18.06 -0.51
C LYS A 77 2.46 18.65 -1.90
N GLU A 78 1.42 18.17 -2.56
CA GLU A 78 0.90 18.70 -3.82
C GLU A 78 -0.61 18.90 -3.63
N GLY A 79 -1.04 20.14 -3.37
CA GLY A 79 -2.37 20.40 -2.84
C GLY A 79 -2.59 19.66 -1.52
N ASP A 80 -3.70 18.92 -1.41
CA ASP A 80 -4.01 18.09 -0.25
C ASP A 80 -3.33 16.70 -0.30
N CYS A 81 -2.61 16.39 -1.38
CA CYS A 81 -1.94 15.11 -1.54
C CYS A 81 -0.56 15.10 -0.86
N LEU A 82 -0.20 13.97 -0.27
CA LEU A 82 1.12 13.70 0.29
C LEU A 82 2.02 13.02 -0.75
N LEU A 83 3.26 13.50 -0.85
CA LEU A 83 4.31 12.83 -1.61
C LEU A 83 5.18 12.03 -0.63
N LEU A 84 5.16 10.71 -0.74
CA LEU A 84 5.96 9.81 0.09
C LEU A 84 7.15 9.28 -0.69
N GLN A 85 8.36 9.48 -0.15
CA GLN A 85 9.59 8.89 -0.64
C GLN A 85 9.88 7.61 0.11
N HIS A 86 9.98 6.52 -0.64
CA HIS A 86 10.40 5.22 -0.14
C HIS A 86 11.87 5.02 -0.48
N GLN A 87 12.60 4.45 0.46
CA GLN A 87 14.01 4.15 0.32
C GLN A 87 14.31 2.82 1.00
N ALA A 88 15.02 1.94 0.31
CA ALA A 88 15.41 0.63 0.81
C ALA A 88 16.86 0.34 0.47
N TYR A 89 17.48 -0.47 1.30
CA TYR A 89 18.80 -1.02 1.12
C TYR A 89 18.70 -2.53 1.29
N LEU A 90 19.31 -3.27 0.36
CA LEU A 90 19.56 -4.70 0.58
C LEU A 90 20.67 -4.87 1.62
N LYS A 91 20.75 -6.06 2.18
CA LYS A 91 21.85 -6.43 3.06
C LYS A 91 23.20 -6.14 2.38
N ASP A 92 24.09 -5.49 3.12
CA ASP A 92 25.45 -5.14 2.70
C ASP A 92 25.55 -4.25 1.44
N SER A 93 24.44 -3.67 0.98
CA SER A 93 24.37 -2.80 -0.20
C SER A 93 24.18 -1.35 0.21
N GLN A 94 25.01 -0.45 -0.33
CA GLN A 94 24.82 1.00 -0.21
C GLN A 94 23.92 1.56 -1.33
N ASP A 95 23.57 0.74 -2.33
CA ASP A 95 22.68 1.16 -3.41
C ASP A 95 21.24 1.25 -2.93
N ALA A 96 20.78 2.49 -2.73
CA ALA A 96 19.41 2.77 -2.33
C ALA A 96 18.43 2.47 -3.47
N LYS A 97 17.47 1.58 -3.22
CA LYS A 97 16.29 1.37 -4.06
C LYS A 97 15.22 2.36 -3.63
N GLN A 98 14.81 3.23 -4.56
CA GLN A 98 13.95 4.37 -4.24
C GLN A 98 12.71 4.40 -5.13
N VAL A 99 11.58 4.77 -4.55
CA VAL A 99 10.34 5.02 -5.29
C VAL A 99 9.57 6.14 -4.61
N ARG A 100 9.04 7.08 -5.40
CA ARG A 100 8.15 8.13 -4.91
C ARG A 100 6.71 7.79 -5.27
N ARG A 101 5.79 8.02 -4.35
CA ARG A 101 4.36 7.77 -4.53
C ARG A 101 3.55 8.95 -4.02
N LYS A 102 2.47 9.29 -4.72
CA LYS A 102 1.53 10.33 -4.33
C LYS A 102 0.29 9.69 -3.72
N PHE A 103 -0.18 10.23 -2.60
CA PHE A 103 -1.39 9.80 -1.93
C PHE A 103 -2.31 10.99 -1.75
N CYS A 104 -3.53 10.88 -2.22
CA CYS A 104 -4.53 11.94 -2.10
C CYS A 104 -5.65 11.50 -1.16
N PRO A 105 -6.18 12.41 -0.33
CA PRO A 105 -7.27 12.08 0.58
C PRO A 105 -8.55 11.81 -0.23
N SER A 106 -9.33 10.83 0.22
CA SER A 106 -10.64 10.48 -0.35
C SER A 106 -11.53 9.93 0.76
N GLY A 107 -12.54 10.72 1.18
CA GLY A 107 -13.53 10.26 2.15
C GLY A 107 -13.00 9.84 3.53
N GLY A 108 -11.80 10.30 3.91
CA GLY A 108 -11.12 9.92 5.17
C GLY A 108 -9.96 8.93 4.98
N ASP A 109 -9.87 8.29 3.81
CA ASP A 109 -8.76 7.41 3.45
C ASP A 109 -7.72 8.12 2.59
N TRP A 110 -6.52 7.55 2.52
CA TRP A 110 -5.46 7.98 1.59
C TRP A 110 -5.36 6.98 0.44
N LEU A 111 -5.68 7.44 -0.77
CA LEU A 111 -5.62 6.60 -1.96
C LEU A 111 -4.37 6.90 -2.79
N LEU A 112 -3.75 5.84 -3.31
CA LEU A 112 -2.64 5.97 -4.25
C LEU A 112 -3.13 6.72 -5.49
N SER A 113 -2.44 7.81 -5.82
CA SER A 113 -2.68 8.62 -7.01
C SER A 113 -1.49 8.45 -7.96
N GLN A 114 -1.76 8.39 -9.27
CA GLN A 114 -0.74 8.32 -10.33
C GLN A 114 -0.27 9.72 -10.73
#